data_AF-M0ABS0-F1
#
_entry.id   AF-M0ABS0-F1
#
_cell.length_a   1.000
_cell.length_b   1.000
_cell.length_c   1.000
_cell.angle_alpha   90.00
_cell.angle_beta   90.00
_cell.angle_gamma   90.00
#
_symmetry.space_group_name_H-M   'P 1'
#
loop_
_entity.id
_entity.type
_entity.pdbx_description
1 polymer ?
#
loop_
_entity_poly.entity_id
_entity_poly.type
_entity_poly.pdbx_seq_one_letter_code
_entity_poly.pdbx_strand_id
1 'polypeptide(L)'
;MEEFVEHEKLASLLNSIGNQVEDDHSEREVELMFLNQGFFRLLGYEDVGTTLRSEYTLPSGKKADFITSGQKDEIRDSQTVVYEFKSPGRKLTRHEDQLFGYMTEISAEYGVLTNGQQLRLYQNTPTGPRLFPQAELILETVTEGEASMLIMPLGYLSIEERNIRTVAEHAAEEVVETISPNLQLDYSEPQLDVFADHFADYLRDKYREAR
;
A
#
# COMPACT_ATOMS: atom_id res chain seq x y z
N MET A 1 -9.42 -3.98 -16.36
CA MET A 1 -10.16 -4.85 -15.42
C MET A 1 -9.37 -5.05 -14.13
N GLU A 2 -8.04 -4.99 -14.16
CA GLU A 2 -7.18 -5.21 -12.97
C GLU A 2 -6.96 -4.01 -12.02
N GLU A 3 -7.10 -2.76 -12.47
CA GLU A 3 -7.09 -1.60 -11.54
C GLU A 3 -8.17 -1.77 -10.45
N PHE A 4 -9.31 -2.37 -10.82
CA PHE A 4 -10.40 -2.74 -9.92
C PHE A 4 -10.04 -3.91 -8.98
N VAL A 5 -9.14 -4.82 -9.40
CA VAL A 5 -8.73 -5.99 -8.62
C VAL A 5 -7.86 -5.59 -7.43
N GLU A 6 -7.00 -4.58 -7.57
CA GLU A 6 -6.20 -4.07 -6.43
C GLU A 6 -7.08 -3.32 -5.42
N HIS A 7 -8.07 -2.55 -5.89
CA HIS A 7 -9.02 -1.85 -5.03
C HIS A 7 -9.90 -2.81 -4.24
N GLU A 8 -10.43 -3.85 -4.91
CA GLU A 8 -11.28 -4.87 -4.28
C GLU A 8 -10.50 -5.67 -3.22
N LYS A 9 -9.25 -6.06 -3.53
CA LYS A 9 -8.37 -6.74 -2.58
C LYS A 9 -8.05 -5.86 -1.37
N LEU A 10 -7.77 -4.57 -1.59
CA LEU A 10 -7.48 -3.64 -0.50
C LEU A 10 -8.71 -3.40 0.38
N ALA A 11 -9.89 -3.17 -0.23
CA ALA A 11 -11.14 -3.06 0.50
C ALA A 11 -11.43 -4.32 1.32
N SER A 12 -11.29 -5.50 0.71
CA SER A 12 -11.50 -6.79 1.39
C SER A 12 -10.53 -7.02 2.54
N LEU A 13 -9.26 -6.66 2.38
CA LEU A 13 -8.25 -6.75 3.43
C LEU A 13 -8.58 -5.81 4.60
N LEU A 14 -8.93 -4.55 4.31
CA LEU A 14 -9.31 -3.57 5.33
C LEU A 14 -10.57 -4.01 6.08
N ASN A 15 -11.57 -4.53 5.37
CA ASN A 15 -12.76 -5.17 5.94
C ASN A 15 -12.41 -6.36 6.83
N SER A 16 -11.48 -7.21 6.40
CA SER A 16 -11.03 -8.36 7.20
C SER A 16 -10.41 -7.92 8.53
N ILE A 17 -9.53 -6.91 8.48
CA ILE A 17 -8.94 -6.32 9.68
C ILE A 17 -10.03 -5.72 10.57
N GLY A 18 -10.90 -4.86 10.03
CA GLY A 18 -11.97 -4.21 10.79
C GLY A 18 -12.90 -5.18 11.51
N ASN A 19 -13.21 -6.31 10.88
CA ASN A 19 -14.06 -7.37 11.46
C ASN A 19 -13.36 -8.23 12.52
N GLN A 20 -12.02 -8.27 12.54
CA GLN A 20 -11.24 -9.08 13.47
C GLN A 20 -10.72 -8.27 14.67
N VAL A 21 -10.73 -6.95 14.59
CA VAL A 21 -10.25 -6.09 15.67
C VAL A 21 -11.28 -6.04 16.79
N GLU A 22 -10.90 -6.55 17.97
CA GLU A 22 -11.71 -6.51 19.19
C GLU A 22 -11.28 -5.37 20.12
N ASP A 23 -12.22 -4.87 20.95
CA ASP A 23 -11.99 -3.68 21.79
C ASP A 23 -10.86 -3.83 22.83
N ASP A 24 -10.47 -5.06 23.16
CA ASP A 24 -9.41 -5.37 24.12
C ASP A 24 -8.03 -5.61 23.48
N HIS A 25 -7.94 -5.60 22.14
CA HIS A 25 -6.65 -5.64 21.46
C HIS A 25 -5.77 -4.44 21.84
N SER A 26 -4.49 -4.72 22.01
CA SER A 26 -3.44 -3.72 22.19
C SER A 26 -3.13 -2.98 20.89
N GLU A 27 -2.46 -1.83 20.99
CA GLU A 27 -1.94 -1.10 19.83
C GLU A 27 -1.02 -1.98 18.97
N ARG A 28 -0.19 -2.80 19.63
CA ARG A 28 0.73 -3.72 18.97
C ARG A 28 0.01 -4.85 18.23
N GLU A 29 -1.11 -5.35 18.75
CA GLU A 29 -1.90 -6.37 18.06
C GLU A 29 -2.53 -5.81 16.78
N VAL A 30 -3.08 -4.59 16.82
CA VAL A 30 -3.59 -3.91 15.62
C VAL A 30 -2.48 -3.72 14.59
N GLU A 31 -1.32 -3.24 15.02
CA GLU A 31 -0.13 -3.07 14.17
C GLU A 31 0.25 -4.39 13.46
N LEU A 32 0.35 -5.47 14.23
CA LEU A 32 0.70 -6.79 13.72
C LEU A 32 -0.36 -7.36 12.77
N MET A 33 -1.65 -7.04 12.96
CA MET A 33 -2.70 -7.45 12.02
C MET A 33 -2.49 -6.84 10.63
N PHE A 34 -2.22 -5.54 10.55
CA PHE A 34 -1.93 -4.88 9.27
C PHE A 34 -0.69 -5.48 8.59
N LEU A 35 0.38 -5.68 9.36
CA LEU A 35 1.61 -6.27 8.84
C LEU A 35 1.40 -7.71 8.33
N ASN A 36 0.80 -8.57 9.16
CA ASN A 36 0.69 -10.01 8.88
C ASN A 36 -0.34 -10.30 7.77
N GLN A 37 -1.45 -9.56 7.73
CA GLN A 37 -2.46 -9.71 6.68
C GLN A 37 -2.01 -9.16 5.33
N GLY A 38 -0.85 -8.49 5.28
CA GLY A 38 -0.21 -8.10 4.03
C GLY A 38 -0.63 -6.74 3.49
N PHE A 39 -1.10 -5.83 4.35
CA PHE A 39 -1.45 -4.46 3.94
C PHE A 39 -0.31 -3.79 3.18
N PHE A 40 0.90 -3.79 3.75
CA PHE A 40 2.07 -3.17 3.11
C PHE A 40 2.52 -3.89 1.84
N ARG A 41 2.42 -5.23 1.80
CA ARG A 41 2.72 -6.02 0.59
C ARG A 41 1.77 -5.68 -0.54
N LEU A 42 0.47 -5.54 -0.23
CA LEU A 42 -0.55 -5.17 -1.22
C LEU A 42 -0.32 -3.77 -1.78
N LEU A 43 0.23 -2.86 -0.95
CA LEU A 43 0.65 -1.53 -1.40
C LEU A 43 1.97 -1.54 -2.21
N GLY A 44 2.62 -2.69 -2.37
CA GLY A 44 3.84 -2.86 -3.16
C GLY A 44 5.14 -2.67 -2.39
N TYR A 45 5.10 -2.60 -1.06
CA TYR A 45 6.30 -2.55 -0.23
C TYR A 45 6.84 -3.95 0.07
N GLU A 46 8.15 -4.11 -0.01
CA GLU A 46 8.87 -5.32 0.38
C GLU A 46 8.94 -5.47 1.91
N ASP A 47 9.48 -6.62 2.36
CA ASP A 47 9.67 -6.96 3.77
C ASP A 47 10.42 -5.86 4.55
N VAL A 48 10.17 -5.81 5.87
CA VAL A 48 10.71 -4.81 6.80
C VAL A 48 12.24 -4.72 6.68
N GLY A 49 12.76 -3.50 6.48
CA GLY A 49 14.19 -3.21 6.42
C GLY A 49 14.65 -2.50 5.14
N THR A 50 13.84 -2.52 4.08
CA THR A 50 14.12 -1.79 2.83
C THR A 50 13.19 -0.58 2.70
N THR A 51 11.99 -0.80 2.17
CA THR A 51 10.99 0.21 1.81
C THR A 51 9.94 0.43 2.89
N LEU A 52 9.92 -0.46 3.90
CA LEU A 52 9.10 -0.41 5.10
C LEU A 52 10.03 -0.45 6.34
N ARG A 53 9.84 0.47 7.28
CA ARG A 53 10.63 0.55 8.52
C ARG A 53 9.69 0.57 9.73
N SER A 54 9.83 -0.39 10.63
CA SER A 54 9.12 -0.43 11.91
C SER A 54 9.87 0.34 13.00
N GLU A 55 9.14 0.92 13.96
CA GLU A 55 9.68 1.66 15.10
C GLU A 55 10.74 2.71 14.70
N TYR A 56 10.49 3.43 13.62
CA TYR A 56 11.46 4.40 13.10
C TYR A 56 11.69 5.52 14.11
N THR A 57 12.94 5.69 14.52
CA THR A 57 13.33 6.76 15.43
C THR A 57 13.57 8.05 14.65
N LEU A 58 12.74 9.05 14.91
CA LEU A 58 12.85 10.38 14.34
C LEU A 58 14.05 11.15 14.93
N PRO A 59 14.54 12.21 14.25
CA PRO A 59 15.60 13.09 14.79
C PRO A 59 15.39 13.59 16.23
N SER A 60 14.13 13.79 16.64
CA SER A 60 13.71 14.22 17.97
C SER A 60 13.79 13.13 19.04
N GLY A 61 14.12 11.89 18.65
CA GLY A 61 14.15 10.71 19.51
C GLY A 61 12.78 10.07 19.75
N LYS A 62 11.71 10.63 19.19
CA LYS A 62 10.39 9.99 19.16
C LYS A 62 10.38 8.84 18.17
N LYS A 63 9.45 7.90 18.34
CA LYS A 63 9.28 6.75 17.43
C LYS A 63 7.92 6.81 16.76
N ALA A 64 7.91 6.60 15.45
CA ALA A 64 6.70 6.28 14.69
C ALA A 64 6.61 4.76 14.52
N ASP A 65 5.39 4.23 14.43
CA ASP A 65 5.17 2.78 14.36
C ASP A 65 5.68 2.21 13.04
N PHE A 66 5.29 2.81 11.91
CA PHE A 66 5.95 2.54 10.63
C PHE A 66 6.20 3.78 9.81
N ILE A 67 7.19 3.66 8.93
CA ILE A 67 7.38 4.55 7.78
C ILE A 67 7.53 3.71 6.54
N THR A 68 6.85 4.12 5.48
CA THR A 68 7.18 3.67 4.13
C THR A 68 7.85 4.78 3.33
N SER A 69 8.81 4.41 2.50
CA SER A 69 9.49 5.35 1.61
C SER A 69 10.10 4.63 0.41
N GLY A 70 10.41 5.39 -0.63
CA GLY A 70 11.22 4.94 -1.76
C GLY A 70 12.61 4.45 -1.34
N GLN A 71 13.27 3.68 -2.20
CA GLN A 71 14.69 3.40 -2.03
C GLN A 71 15.49 4.68 -2.29
N LYS A 72 16.51 4.92 -1.46
CA LYS A 72 17.16 6.24 -1.34
C LYS A 72 18.04 6.66 -2.52
N ASP A 73 18.20 5.82 -3.53
CA ASP A 73 19.11 6.06 -4.67
C ASP A 73 18.45 5.74 -6.02
N GLU A 74 17.14 5.53 -6.04
CA GLU A 74 16.36 5.36 -7.25
C GLU A 74 15.34 6.50 -7.36
N ILE A 75 15.04 6.93 -8.59
CA ILE A 75 13.98 7.91 -8.89
C ILE A 75 12.62 7.21 -8.69
N ARG A 76 12.36 6.70 -7.49
CA ARG A 76 11.07 6.11 -7.12
C ARG A 76 10.19 7.25 -6.60
N ASP A 77 9.10 7.51 -7.32
CA ASP A 77 8.10 8.56 -7.00
C ASP A 77 7.18 8.18 -5.82
N SER A 78 7.57 7.13 -5.06
CA SER A 78 6.82 6.66 -3.91
C SER A 78 6.90 7.70 -2.80
N GLN A 79 5.74 8.08 -2.31
CA GLN A 79 5.56 9.08 -1.27
C GLN A 79 6.08 8.54 0.06
N THR A 80 6.72 9.39 0.87
CA THR A 80 7.05 9.05 2.25
C THR A 80 5.77 9.11 3.09
N VAL A 81 5.43 8.01 3.75
CA VAL A 81 4.24 7.91 4.58
C VAL A 81 4.60 7.51 6.00
N VAL A 82 4.05 8.24 6.97
CA VAL A 82 4.11 7.87 8.39
C VAL A 82 2.83 7.13 8.78
N TYR A 83 2.95 5.99 9.46
CA TYR A 83 1.82 5.26 10.02
C TYR A 83 1.91 5.28 11.54
N GLU A 84 0.80 5.69 12.17
CA GLU A 84 0.62 5.68 13.61
C GLU A 84 -0.63 4.84 13.96
N PHE A 85 -0.43 3.85 14.81
CA PHE A 85 -1.42 2.92 15.29
C PHE A 85 -1.87 3.32 16.69
N LYS A 86 -3.11 2.98 17.03
CA LYS A 86 -3.69 3.15 18.36
C LYS A 86 -4.45 1.89 18.74
N SER A 87 -4.65 1.66 20.03
CA SER A 87 -5.58 0.61 20.47
C SER A 87 -7.01 0.92 20.02
N PRO A 88 -7.86 -0.10 19.81
CA PRO A 88 -9.27 0.08 19.46
C PRO A 88 -10.03 0.95 20.48
N GLY A 89 -11.12 1.57 20.04
CA GLY A 89 -11.90 2.53 20.84
C GLY A 89 -11.20 3.87 21.13
N ARG A 90 -9.91 4.03 20.80
CA ARG A 90 -9.22 5.33 20.93
C ARG A 90 -9.69 6.30 19.86
N LYS A 91 -10.00 7.53 20.29
CA LYS A 91 -10.39 8.61 19.38
C LYS A 91 -9.17 9.13 18.61
N LEU A 92 -9.08 8.81 17.33
CA LEU A 92 -7.96 9.18 16.46
C LEU A 92 -7.65 10.68 16.46
N THR A 93 -8.66 11.56 16.44
CA THR A 93 -8.45 13.03 16.44
C THR A 93 -7.59 13.54 17.61
N ARG A 94 -7.47 12.79 18.72
CA ARG A 94 -6.63 13.18 19.87
C ARG A 94 -5.14 12.95 19.65
N HIS A 95 -4.78 12.26 18.57
CA HIS A 95 -3.41 11.88 18.23
C HIS A 95 -2.92 12.56 16.93
N GLU A 96 -3.69 13.51 16.39
CA GLU A 96 -3.33 14.29 15.20
C GLU A 96 -2.03 15.07 15.40
N ASP A 97 -1.89 15.81 16.51
CA ASP A 97 -0.68 16.59 16.78
C ASP A 97 0.59 15.73 16.81
N GLN A 98 0.48 14.49 17.28
CA GLN A 98 1.59 13.54 17.30
C GLN A 98 1.98 13.14 15.88
N LEU A 99 1.01 12.65 15.09
CA LEU A 99 1.23 12.28 13.70
C LEU A 99 1.74 13.47 12.87
N PHE A 100 1.16 14.65 13.05
CA PHE A 100 1.53 15.87 12.30
C PHE A 100 2.94 16.33 12.64
N GLY A 101 3.35 16.18 13.91
CA GLY A 101 4.73 16.38 14.32
C GLY A 101 5.68 15.46 13.55
N TYR A 102 5.34 14.17 13.44
CA TYR A 102 6.15 13.20 12.70
C TYR A 102 6.22 13.53 11.22
N MET A 103 5.07 13.80 10.57
CA MET A 103 5.01 14.17 9.16
C MET A 103 5.86 15.40 8.86
N THR A 104 5.78 16.43 9.72
CA THR A 104 6.56 17.66 9.55
C THR A 104 8.06 17.40 9.71
N GLU A 105 8.43 16.60 10.70
CA GLU A 105 9.83 16.38 11.06
C GLU A 105 10.62 15.64 9.97
N ILE A 106 10.00 14.69 9.28
CA ILE A 106 10.64 13.95 8.17
C ILE A 106 10.19 14.40 6.80
N SER A 107 9.38 15.47 6.72
CA SER A 107 8.76 15.95 5.47
C SER A 107 7.98 14.87 4.72
N ALA A 108 7.25 14.02 5.45
CA ALA A 108 6.37 13.02 4.84
C ALA A 108 5.23 13.71 4.08
N GLU A 109 4.90 13.19 2.91
CA GLU A 109 3.80 13.67 2.08
C GLU A 109 2.45 13.22 2.62
N TYR A 110 2.40 12.02 3.22
CA TYR A 110 1.18 11.48 3.81
C TYR A 110 1.39 10.94 5.23
N GLY A 111 0.30 10.86 5.98
CA GLY A 111 0.25 10.25 7.29
C GLY A 111 -1.03 9.43 7.47
N VAL A 112 -0.93 8.26 8.08
CA VAL A 112 -2.04 7.37 8.39
C VAL A 112 -2.18 7.26 9.90
N LEU A 113 -3.40 7.46 10.39
CA LEU A 113 -3.75 7.23 11.78
C LEU A 113 -4.86 6.19 11.84
N THR A 114 -4.64 5.07 12.53
CA THR A 114 -5.64 4.00 12.63
C THR A 114 -5.68 3.36 14.01
N ASN A 115 -6.85 2.85 14.39
CA ASN A 115 -7.04 2.02 15.58
C ASN A 115 -7.58 0.63 15.25
N GLY A 116 -7.51 0.21 13.98
CA GLY A 116 -8.06 -1.06 13.51
C GLY A 116 -9.58 -1.07 13.27
N GLN A 117 -10.31 -0.11 13.82
CA GLN A 117 -11.75 0.10 13.53
C GLN A 117 -11.96 1.26 12.55
N GLN A 118 -11.10 2.27 12.62
CA GLN A 118 -11.12 3.46 11.77
C GLN A 118 -9.74 3.71 11.18
N LEU A 119 -9.70 4.29 9.98
CA LEU A 119 -8.47 4.75 9.34
C LEU A 119 -8.66 6.18 8.85
N ARG A 120 -7.71 7.05 9.17
CA ARG A 120 -7.67 8.44 8.70
C ARG A 120 -6.39 8.69 7.91
N LEU A 121 -6.52 9.16 6.69
CA LEU A 121 -5.40 9.59 5.86
C LEU A 121 -5.28 11.12 5.91
N TYR A 122 -4.05 11.58 6.06
CA TYR A 122 -3.68 12.98 6.04
C TYR A 122 -2.67 13.23 4.93
N GLN A 123 -2.76 14.39 4.30
CA GLN A 123 -1.78 14.86 3.34
C GLN A 123 -1.11 16.12 3.88
N ASN A 124 0.20 16.19 3.70
CA ASN A 124 0.96 17.38 4.01
C ASN A 124 0.72 18.44 2.92
N THR A 125 0.34 19.64 3.36
CA THR A 125 0.11 20.79 2.46
C THR A 125 1.09 21.91 2.79
N PRO A 126 1.19 22.97 1.96
CA PRO A 126 2.02 24.14 2.31
C PRO A 126 1.64 24.81 3.64
N THR A 127 0.44 24.54 4.17
CA THR A 127 -0.04 25.07 5.45
C THR A 127 0.02 24.05 6.59
N GLY A 128 0.64 22.89 6.36
CA GLY A 128 0.72 21.76 7.29
C GLY A 128 -0.23 20.60 6.92
N PRO A 129 -0.20 19.51 7.70
CA PRO A 129 -1.03 18.34 7.48
C PRO A 129 -2.53 18.64 7.57
N ARG A 130 -3.32 18.05 6.67
CA ARG A 130 -4.77 18.14 6.64
C ARG A 130 -5.38 16.78 6.31
N LEU A 131 -6.60 16.54 6.82
CA LEU A 131 -7.35 15.32 6.48
C LEU A 131 -7.52 15.27 4.96
N PHE A 132 -7.13 14.14 4.37
CA PHE A 132 -7.32 13.90 2.95
C PHE A 132 -8.84 13.78 2.68
N PRO A 133 -9.37 14.42 1.62
CA PRO A 133 -10.80 14.44 1.37
C PRO A 133 -11.38 13.02 1.36
N GLN A 134 -12.47 12.81 2.11
CA GLN A 134 -13.20 11.54 2.19
C GLN A 134 -12.40 10.35 2.73
N ALA A 135 -11.23 10.57 3.34
CA ALA A 135 -10.39 9.50 3.85
C ALA A 135 -10.46 9.35 5.37
N GLU A 136 -11.69 9.38 5.91
CA GLU A 136 -12.01 8.87 7.24
C GLU A 136 -12.90 7.65 7.04
N LEU A 137 -12.30 6.48 7.16
CA LEU A 137 -12.89 5.21 6.79
C LEU A 137 -13.26 4.41 8.04
N ILE A 138 -14.39 3.71 7.98
CA ILE A 138 -14.74 2.65 8.93
C ILE A 138 -14.28 1.34 8.32
N LEU A 139 -13.35 0.67 8.99
CA LEU A 139 -12.63 -0.45 8.41
C LEU A 139 -13.53 -1.66 8.16
N GLU A 140 -14.62 -1.84 8.89
CA GLU A 140 -15.56 -2.98 8.70
C GLU A 140 -16.42 -2.87 7.42
N THR A 141 -16.53 -1.67 6.82
CA THR A 141 -17.41 -1.38 5.68
C THR A 141 -16.72 -0.61 4.54
N VAL A 142 -15.41 -0.75 4.40
CA VAL A 142 -14.65 -0.10 3.33
C VAL A 142 -15.16 -0.57 1.97
N THR A 143 -15.50 0.40 1.14
CA THR A 143 -15.89 0.20 -0.26
C THR A 143 -14.66 0.18 -1.17
N GLU A 144 -14.80 -0.40 -2.35
CA GLU A 144 -13.77 -0.37 -3.39
C GLU A 144 -13.38 1.08 -3.76
N GLY A 145 -14.36 1.99 -3.81
CA GLY A 145 -14.12 3.40 -4.10
C GLY A 145 -13.33 4.12 -2.99
N GLU A 146 -13.49 3.71 -1.73
CA GLU A 146 -12.67 4.23 -0.63
C GLU A 146 -11.25 3.66 -0.68
N ALA A 147 -11.11 2.38 -0.99
CA ALA A 147 -9.81 1.74 -1.15
C ALA A 147 -9.00 2.35 -2.31
N SER A 148 -9.63 2.66 -3.44
CA SER A 148 -8.94 3.28 -4.59
C SER A 148 -8.31 4.63 -4.25
N MET A 149 -8.95 5.42 -3.38
CA MET A 149 -8.39 6.69 -2.91
C MET A 149 -7.11 6.52 -2.09
N LEU A 150 -6.87 5.35 -1.49
CA LEU A 150 -5.67 5.06 -0.70
C LEU A 150 -4.49 4.57 -1.54
N ILE A 151 -4.75 3.94 -2.69
CA ILE A 151 -3.73 3.31 -3.54
C ILE A 151 -2.67 4.32 -4.01
N MET A 152 -3.10 5.52 -4.41
CA MET A 152 -2.21 6.57 -4.88
C MET A 152 -1.36 7.19 -3.77
N PRO A 153 -1.93 7.66 -2.66
CA PRO A 153 -1.16 8.19 -1.54
C PRO A 153 -0.22 7.18 -0.89
N LEU A 154 -0.65 5.93 -0.79
CA LEU A 154 0.01 4.97 0.10
C LEU A 154 0.94 4.01 -0.60
N GLY A 155 0.73 3.67 -1.87
CA GLY A 155 1.48 2.57 -2.46
C GLY A 155 2.78 2.97 -3.14
N TYR A 156 3.58 1.94 -3.38
CA TYR A 156 4.98 2.05 -3.75
C TYR A 156 5.24 2.35 -5.23
N LEU A 157 4.42 1.76 -6.10
CA LEU A 157 4.56 1.90 -7.55
C LEU A 157 3.73 3.08 -8.03
N SER A 158 4.26 3.82 -9.01
CA SER A 158 3.46 4.80 -9.77
C SER A 158 2.31 4.09 -10.51
N ILE A 159 1.25 4.82 -10.87
CA ILE A 159 0.16 4.28 -11.72
C ILE A 159 0.75 3.62 -12.97
N GLU A 160 1.76 4.25 -13.56
CA GLU A 160 2.45 3.76 -14.76
C GLU A 160 3.11 2.40 -14.51
N GLU A 161 3.82 2.22 -13.40
CA GLU A 161 4.46 0.97 -13.03
C GLU A 161 3.47 -0.14 -12.63
N ARG A 162 2.33 0.23 -12.04
CA ARG A 162 1.23 -0.72 -11.77
C ARG A 162 0.59 -1.22 -13.06
N ASN A 163 0.41 -0.34 -14.03
CA ASN A 163 -0.14 -0.68 -15.34
C ASN A 163 0.76 -1.59 -16.19
N ILE A 164 2.05 -1.74 -15.84
CA ILE A 164 2.97 -2.64 -16.54
C ILE A 164 2.51 -4.10 -16.44
N ARG A 165 1.88 -4.52 -15.34
CA ARG A 165 1.33 -5.87 -15.21
C ARG A 165 0.21 -6.12 -16.22
N THR A 166 -0.76 -5.22 -16.32
CA THR A 166 -1.84 -5.32 -17.31
C THR A 166 -1.30 -5.40 -18.74
N VAL A 167 -0.27 -4.60 -19.04
CA VAL A 167 0.42 -4.65 -20.33
C VAL A 167 1.15 -5.98 -20.52
N ALA A 168 1.76 -6.53 -19.47
CA ALA A 168 2.42 -7.83 -19.48
C ALA A 168 1.43 -8.97 -19.72
N GLU A 169 0.28 -8.96 -19.07
CA GLU A 169 -0.80 -9.93 -19.22
C GLU A 169 -1.39 -9.91 -20.63
N HIS A 170 -1.75 -8.73 -21.14
CA HIS A 170 -2.24 -8.60 -22.52
C HIS A 170 -1.20 -9.06 -23.53
N ALA A 171 0.08 -8.72 -23.30
CA ALA A 171 1.17 -9.20 -24.15
C ALA A 171 1.36 -10.72 -24.03
N ALA A 172 1.17 -11.32 -22.86
CA ALA A 172 1.23 -12.76 -22.67
C ALA A 172 0.09 -13.49 -23.39
N GLU A 173 -1.15 -12.99 -23.27
CA GLU A 173 -2.31 -13.50 -23.99
C GLU A 173 -2.13 -13.39 -25.51
N GLU A 174 -1.71 -12.21 -26.00
CA GLU A 174 -1.45 -11.99 -27.42
C GLU A 174 -0.34 -12.90 -27.94
N VAL A 175 0.72 -13.14 -27.14
CA VAL A 175 1.78 -14.10 -27.47
C VAL A 175 1.23 -15.53 -27.55
N VAL A 176 0.39 -15.96 -26.62
CA VAL A 176 -0.23 -17.30 -26.65
C VAL A 176 -1.11 -17.48 -27.90
N GLU A 177 -1.84 -16.43 -28.30
CA GLU A 177 -2.69 -16.45 -29.51
C GLU A 177 -1.90 -16.38 -30.82
N THR A 178 -0.72 -15.75 -30.83
CA THR A 178 0.09 -15.51 -32.03
C THR A 178 1.21 -16.52 -32.25
N ILE A 179 1.57 -17.31 -31.23
CA ILE A 179 2.55 -18.40 -31.38
C ILE A 179 2.00 -19.44 -32.37
N SER A 180 2.84 -19.81 -33.34
CA SER A 180 2.48 -20.80 -34.37
C SER A 180 1.95 -22.10 -33.73
N PRO A 181 0.91 -22.75 -34.31
CA PRO A 181 0.29 -23.96 -33.76
C PRO A 181 1.26 -25.10 -33.42
N ASN A 182 2.41 -25.14 -34.10
CA ASN A 182 3.45 -26.15 -33.90
C ASN A 182 4.28 -25.95 -32.62
N LEU A 183 4.06 -24.84 -31.93
CA LEU A 183 4.75 -24.44 -30.69
C LEU A 183 3.73 -24.09 -29.59
N GLN A 184 2.45 -24.46 -29.75
CA GLN A 184 1.41 -24.30 -28.74
C GLN A 184 1.81 -25.09 -27.49
N LEU A 185 2.34 -24.36 -26.51
CA LEU A 185 2.47 -24.85 -25.15
C LEU A 185 1.07 -24.80 -24.57
N ASP A 186 0.53 -25.97 -24.22
CA ASP A 186 -0.79 -26.14 -23.64
C ASP A 186 -0.73 -25.64 -22.18
N TYR A 187 -0.75 -24.32 -22.01
CA TYR A 187 -0.69 -23.70 -20.70
C TYR A 187 -2.07 -23.75 -20.07
N SER A 188 -2.17 -24.41 -18.92
CA SER A 188 -3.31 -24.25 -18.02
C SER A 188 -3.38 -22.80 -17.51
N GLU A 189 -4.57 -22.32 -17.13
CA GLU A 189 -4.76 -21.00 -16.51
C GLU A 189 -3.73 -20.68 -15.40
N PRO A 190 -3.45 -21.59 -14.43
CA PRO A 190 -2.41 -21.34 -13.43
C PRO A 190 -1.00 -21.14 -13.99
N GLN A 191 -0.68 -21.74 -15.14
CA GLN A 191 0.61 -21.54 -15.79
C GLN A 191 0.69 -20.22 -16.54
N LEU A 192 -0.45 -19.74 -17.08
CA LEU A 192 -0.55 -18.41 -17.66
C LEU A 192 -0.39 -17.34 -16.59
N ASP A 193 -1.02 -17.50 -15.42
CA ASP A 193 -0.86 -16.60 -14.28
C ASP A 193 0.61 -16.50 -13.84
N VAL A 194 1.27 -17.65 -13.65
CA VAL A 194 2.69 -17.69 -13.26
C VAL A 194 3.59 -17.03 -14.32
N PHE A 195 3.30 -17.27 -15.61
CA PHE A 195 4.05 -16.63 -16.70
C PHE A 195 3.83 -15.12 -16.71
N ALA A 196 2.58 -14.67 -16.57
CA ALA A 196 2.22 -13.27 -16.51
C ALA A 196 2.90 -12.55 -15.34
N ASP A 197 2.90 -13.15 -14.14
CA ASP A 197 3.60 -12.62 -12.97
C ASP A 197 5.10 -12.47 -13.26
N HIS A 198 5.76 -13.52 -13.79
CA HIS A 198 7.17 -13.46 -14.16
C HIS A 198 7.48 -12.42 -15.25
N PHE A 199 6.60 -12.29 -16.23
CA PHE A 199 6.78 -11.35 -17.33
C PHE A 199 6.53 -9.91 -16.87
N ALA A 200 5.56 -9.69 -15.98
CA ALA A 200 5.30 -8.41 -15.34
C ALA A 200 6.48 -7.98 -14.44
N ASP A 201 7.09 -8.92 -13.71
CA ASP A 201 8.32 -8.67 -12.95
C ASP A 201 9.47 -8.29 -13.89
N TYR A 202 9.68 -9.06 -14.97
CA TYR A 202 10.69 -8.75 -15.98
C TYR A 202 10.48 -7.37 -16.63
N LEU A 203 9.25 -7.03 -17.02
CA LEU A 203 8.94 -5.74 -17.61
C LEU A 203 9.09 -4.60 -16.60
N ARG A 204 8.72 -4.79 -15.33
CA ARG A 204 9.00 -3.82 -14.26
C ARG A 204 10.49 -3.60 -14.09
N ASP A 205 11.29 -4.66 -14.06
CA ASP A 205 12.75 -4.55 -13.98
C ASP A 205 13.35 -3.84 -15.20
N LYS A 206 12.86 -4.12 -16.41
CA LYS A 206 13.31 -3.43 -17.62
C LYS A 206 12.87 -1.97 -17.67
N TYR A 207 11.67 -1.66 -17.20
CA TYR A 207 11.19 -0.28 -17.08
C TYR A 207 12.02 0.50 -16.06
N ARG A 208 12.38 -0.13 -14.93
CA ARG A 208 13.30 0.42 -13.92
C ARG A 208 14.70 0.68 -14.48
N GLU A 209 15.25 -0.24 -15.28
CA GLU A 209 16.58 -0.08 -15.92
C GLU A 209 16.65 1.04 -16.97
N ALA A 210 15.51 1.44 -17.54
CA ALA A 210 15.44 2.41 -18.63
C ALA A 210 15.31 3.88 -18.19
N ARG A 211 15.15 4.13 -16.88
CA ARG A 211 15.13 5.46 -16.26
C ARG A 211 16.47 5.80 -15.61
#